data_AF-A0A2N6PLP2-F1
#
_entry.id   AF-A0A2N6PLP2-F1
#
_cell.length_a   1.000
_cell.length_b   1.000
_cell.length_c   1.000
_cell.angle_alpha   90.00
_cell.angle_beta   90.00
_cell.angle_gamma   90.00
#
_symmetry.space_group_name_H-M   'P 1'
#
loop_
_entity.id
_entity.type
_entity.pdbx_description
1 polymer ?
#
loop_
_entity_poly.entity_id
_entity_poly.type
_entity_poly.pdbx_seq_one_letter_code
_entity_poly.pdbx_strand_id
1 'polypeptide(L)'
;KEKALEAIQTASETKIASIDKNAKLSDDEKAAAKAEVAQAAIAAVNAINEAKDQAGVDGAQTTGTTAVEAVNPVGKEKALEAIQTASETKIASIDKNAKLSDDE
;
A
#
# COMPACT_ATOMS: atom_id res chain seq x y z
N LYS A 1 -14.54 1.15 25.51
CA LYS A 1 -14.70 0.74 24.10
C LYS A 1 -14.56 1.91 23.13
N GLU A 2 -15.27 3.03 23.32
CA GLU A 2 -15.20 4.20 22.42
C GLU A 2 -13.78 4.66 22.07
N LYS A 3 -12.92 4.92 23.07
CA LYS A 3 -11.51 5.28 22.85
C LYS A 3 -10.73 4.27 21.99
N ALA A 4 -11.02 2.98 22.15
CA ALA A 4 -10.37 1.94 21.37
C ALA A 4 -10.84 1.94 19.91
N LEU A 5 -12.14 2.17 19.68
CA LEU A 5 -12.71 2.31 18.33
C LEU A 5 -12.14 3.54 17.61
N GLU A 6 -12.03 4.68 18.31
CA GLU A 6 -11.42 5.90 17.78
C GLU A 6 -9.94 5.70 17.43
N ALA A 7 -9.20 4.93 18.25
CA ALA A 7 -7.82 4.56 17.95
C ALA A 7 -7.70 3.71 16.67
N ILE A 8 -8.59 2.73 16.46
CA ILE A 8 -8.63 1.94 15.23
C ILE A 8 -8.98 2.80 14.02
N GLN A 9 -9.96 3.70 14.16
CA GLN A 9 -10.33 4.63 13.10
C GLN A 9 -9.15 5.53 12.70
N THR A 10 -8.51 6.17 13.68
CA THR A 10 -7.37 7.07 13.46
C THR A 10 -6.19 6.35 12.81
N ALA A 11 -5.86 5.13 13.26
CA ALA A 11 -4.80 4.32 12.68
C ALA A 11 -5.12 3.97 11.22
N SER A 12 -6.37 3.60 10.93
CA SER A 12 -6.83 3.24 9.59
C SER A 12 -6.77 4.43 8.63
N GLU A 13 -7.28 5.59 9.05
CA GLU A 13 -7.24 6.83 8.25
C GLU A 13 -5.80 7.26 7.97
N THR A 14 -4.93 7.22 8.98
CA THR A 14 -3.50 7.53 8.84
C THR A 14 -2.82 6.59 7.85
N LYS A 15 -3.13 5.30 7.92
CA LYS A 15 -2.56 4.29 7.04
C LYS A 15 -3.05 4.46 5.59
N ILE A 16 -4.35 4.69 5.39
CA ILE A 16 -4.95 4.96 4.08
C ILE A 16 -4.33 6.21 3.45
N ALA A 17 -4.19 7.30 4.22
CA ALA A 17 -3.56 8.53 3.73
C ALA A 17 -2.09 8.32 3.33
N SER A 18 -1.37 7.44 4.03
CA SER A 18 0.02 7.09 3.69
C SER A 18 0.09 6.26 2.41
N ILE A 19 -0.84 5.31 2.21
CA ILE A 19 -0.98 4.53 0.96
C ILE A 19 -1.29 5.47 -0.21
N ASP A 20 -2.20 6.43 -0.02
CA ASP A 20 -2.59 7.39 -1.07
C ASP A 20 -1.43 8.25 -1.55
N LYS A 21 -0.60 8.71 -0.61
CA LYS A 21 0.59 9.52 -0.89
C LYS A 21 1.74 8.71 -1.48
N ASN A 22 1.69 7.38 -1.46
CA ASN A 22 2.76 6.55 -2.02
C ASN A 22 2.73 6.57 -3.55
N ALA A 23 3.57 7.43 -4.14
CA ALA A 23 3.68 7.60 -5.59
C ALA A 23 4.23 6.37 -6.32
N LYS A 24 4.86 5.42 -5.60
CA LYS A 24 5.41 4.19 -6.17
C LYS A 24 4.34 3.15 -6.50
N LEU A 25 3.17 3.24 -5.86
CA LEU A 25 2.07 2.32 -6.10
C LEU A 25 1.26 2.74 -7.33
N SER A 26 0.78 1.77 -8.09
CA SER A 26 -0.32 1.94 -9.05
C SER A 26 -1.65 2.20 -8.31
N ASP A 27 -2.67 2.64 -9.04
CA ASP A 27 -3.99 2.89 -8.43
C ASP A 27 -4.65 1.58 -7.96
N ASP A 28 -4.44 0.49 -8.69
CA ASP A 28 -4.92 -0.85 -8.32
C ASP A 28 -4.23 -1.38 -7.06
N GLU A 29 -2.90 -1.21 -6.94
CA GLU A 29 -2.15 -1.57 -5.73
C GLU A 29 -2.60 -0.76 -4.52
N LYS A 30 -2.89 0.53 -4.70
CA LYS A 30 -3.47 1.36 -3.63
C LYS A 30 -4.84 0.86 -3.22
N ALA A 31 -5.71 0.53 -4.18
CA ALA A 31 -7.05 0.03 -3.90
C ALA A 31 -7.00 -1.29 -3.11
N ALA A 32 -6.14 -2.22 -3.51
CA ALA A 32 -5.93 -3.48 -2.81
C ALA A 32 -5.44 -3.26 -1.37
N ALA A 33 -4.41 -2.41 -1.19
CA ALA A 33 -3.87 -2.11 0.13
C ALA A 33 -4.89 -1.43 1.06
N LYS A 34 -5.72 -0.52 0.54
CA LYS A 34 -6.80 0.10 1.33
C LYS A 34 -7.87 -0.90 1.73
N ALA A 35 -8.19 -1.87 0.86
CA ALA A 35 -9.12 -2.94 1.19
C ALA A 35 -8.57 -3.82 2.33
N GLU A 36 -7.27 -4.12 2.34
CA GLU A 36 -6.62 -4.84 3.45
C GLU A 36 -6.68 -4.04 4.76
N VAL A 37 -6.41 -2.72 4.73
CA VAL A 37 -6.57 -1.85 5.91
C VAL A 37 -8.02 -1.89 6.43
N ALA A 38 -9.00 -1.77 5.54
CA ALA A 38 -10.42 -1.80 5.90
C ALA A 38 -10.81 -3.15 6.54
N GLN A 39 -10.34 -4.27 6.00
CA GLN A 39 -10.59 -5.60 6.58
C GLN A 39 -9.98 -5.73 7.99
N ALA A 40 -8.74 -5.29 8.18
CA ALA A 40 -8.08 -5.30 9.49
C ALA A 40 -8.83 -4.42 10.52
N ALA A 41 -9.27 -3.23 10.10
CA ALA A 41 -10.04 -2.32 10.93
C ALA A 41 -11.40 -2.91 11.34
N ILE A 42 -12.13 -3.51 10.39
CA ILE A 42 -13.42 -4.18 10.67
C ILE A 42 -13.23 -5.32 11.68
N ALA A 43 -12.20 -6.16 11.48
CA ALA A 43 -11.90 -7.25 12.41
C ALA A 43 -11.61 -6.73 13.83
N ALA A 44 -10.83 -5.65 13.94
CA ALA A 44 -10.52 -5.01 15.22
C ALA A 44 -11.76 -4.42 15.90
N VAL A 45 -12.61 -3.70 15.14
CA VAL A 45 -13.87 -3.12 15.65
C VAL A 45 -14.79 -4.23 16.18
N ASN A 46 -14.92 -5.34 15.46
CA ASN A 46 -15.72 -6.48 15.90
C ASN A 46 -15.16 -7.07 17.21
N ALA A 47 -13.86 -7.30 17.29
CA ALA A 47 -13.22 -7.82 18.51
C ALA A 47 -13.39 -6.87 19.72
N ILE A 48 -13.25 -5.56 19.53
CA ILE A 48 -13.51 -4.55 20.58
C ILE A 48 -14.96 -4.59 21.05
N ASN A 49 -15.91 -4.73 20.11
CA ASN A 49 -17.33 -4.81 20.44
C ASN A 49 -17.69 -6.10 21.17
N GLU A 50 -17.05 -7.23 20.84
CA GLU A 50 -17.27 -8.53 21.48
C GLU A 50 -16.63 -8.67 22.86
N ALA A 51 -15.54 -7.94 23.13
CA ALA A 51 -14.80 -7.98 24.39
C ALA A 51 -15.70 -7.77 25.62
N LYS A 52 -15.53 -8.61 26.65
CA LYS A 52 -16.40 -8.63 27.84
C LYS A 52 -15.93 -7.70 28.97
N ASP A 53 -14.67 -7.32 28.95
CA ASP A 53 -14.03 -6.46 29.94
C ASP A 53 -13.00 -5.53 29.30
N GLN A 54 -12.36 -4.70 30.12
CA GLN A 54 -11.39 -3.73 29.64
C GLN A 54 -10.11 -4.38 29.11
N ALA A 55 -9.66 -5.49 29.70
CA ALA A 55 -8.46 -6.20 29.22
C ALA A 55 -8.66 -6.75 27.80
N GLY A 56 -9.84 -7.30 27.51
CA GLY A 56 -10.22 -7.72 26.17
C GLY A 56 -10.29 -6.55 25.18
N VAL A 57 -10.77 -5.37 25.61
CA VAL A 57 -10.79 -4.16 24.79
C VAL A 57 -9.36 -3.71 24.45
N ASP A 58 -8.47 -3.66 25.44
CA ASP A 58 -7.09 -3.23 25.26
C ASP A 58 -6.30 -4.20 24.36
N GLY A 59 -6.53 -5.52 24.52
CA GLY A 59 -5.95 -6.55 23.68
C GLY A 59 -6.44 -6.50 22.23
N ALA A 60 -7.75 -6.32 22.03
CA ALA A 60 -8.34 -6.18 20.70
C ALA A 60 -7.86 -4.90 20.00
N GLN A 61 -7.76 -3.78 20.73
CA GLN A 61 -7.18 -2.54 20.22
C GLN A 61 -5.74 -2.76 19.76
N THR A 62 -4.88 -3.32 20.61
CA THR A 62 -3.45 -3.55 20.31
C THR A 62 -3.26 -4.45 19.10
N THR A 63 -4.02 -5.54 19.04
CA THR A 63 -3.99 -6.47 17.89
C THR A 63 -4.45 -5.78 16.62
N GLY A 64 -5.53 -5.01 16.71
CA GLY A 64 -6.11 -4.27 15.60
C GLY A 64 -5.20 -3.20 15.02
N THR A 65 -4.61 -2.35 15.87
CA THR A 65 -3.66 -1.32 15.42
C THR A 65 -2.43 -1.95 14.77
N THR A 66 -1.90 -3.03 15.35
CA THR A 66 -0.77 -3.78 14.78
C THR A 66 -1.12 -4.33 13.39
N ALA A 67 -2.30 -4.92 13.22
CA ALA A 67 -2.74 -5.47 11.94
C ALA A 67 -2.92 -4.37 10.87
N VAL A 68 -3.50 -3.23 11.23
CA VAL A 68 -3.63 -2.06 10.34
C VAL A 68 -2.26 -1.52 9.93
N GLU A 69 -1.33 -1.38 10.87
CA GLU A 69 0.02 -0.88 10.62
C GLU A 69 0.84 -1.83 9.74
N ALA A 70 0.61 -3.15 9.86
CA ALA A 70 1.32 -4.18 9.12
C ALA A 70 1.04 -4.19 7.61
N VAL A 71 -0.03 -3.54 7.13
CA VAL A 71 -0.34 -3.46 5.69
C VAL A 71 0.75 -2.69 4.95
N ASN A 72 1.61 -3.37 4.20
CA ASN A 72 2.77 -2.73 3.55
C ASN A 72 2.82 -3.06 2.05
N PRO A 73 2.11 -2.30 1.20
CA PRO A 73 2.10 -2.57 -0.24
C PRO A 73 3.44 -2.21 -0.90
N VAL A 74 3.79 -2.96 -1.94
CA VAL A 74 5.02 -2.78 -2.73
C VAL A 74 4.63 -2.46 -4.17
N GLY A 75 5.16 -1.35 -4.70
CA GLY A 75 4.84 -0.89 -6.05
C GLY A 75 5.62 -1.65 -7.12
N LYS A 76 4.93 -2.53 -7.85
CA LYS A 76 5.49 -3.39 -8.89
C LYS A 76 5.20 -2.86 -10.29
N GLU A 77 3.98 -2.43 -10.60
CA GLU A 77 3.64 -2.04 -11.98
C GLU A 77 4.44 -0.82 -12.45
N LYS A 78 4.50 0.25 -11.64
CA LYS A 78 5.31 1.43 -11.98
C LYS A 78 6.80 1.15 -12.07
N ALA A 79 7.29 0.18 -11.29
CA ALA A 79 8.69 -0.24 -11.38
C ALA A 79 8.95 -0.98 -12.71
N LEU A 80 8.02 -1.82 -13.15
CA LEU A 80 8.10 -2.52 -14.45
C LEU A 80 8.01 -1.53 -15.62
N GLU A 81 7.07 -0.57 -15.59
CA GLU A 81 6.96 0.48 -16.61
C GLU A 81 8.26 1.27 -16.75
N ALA A 82 8.86 1.71 -15.63
CA ALA A 82 10.11 2.46 -15.67
C ALA A 82 11.26 1.65 -16.30
N ILE A 83 11.35 0.35 -16.01
CA ILE A 83 12.34 -0.55 -16.62
C ILE A 83 12.09 -0.70 -18.12
N GLN A 84 10.84 -0.84 -18.53
CA GLN A 84 10.46 -0.99 -19.94
C GLN A 84 10.78 0.29 -20.73
N THR A 85 10.35 1.46 -20.25
CA THR A 85 10.66 2.76 -20.88
C THR A 85 12.16 3.01 -21.00
N ALA A 86 12.93 2.67 -19.97
CA ALA A 86 14.40 2.80 -20.02
C ALA A 86 15.02 1.87 -21.08
N SER A 87 14.49 0.66 -21.22
CA SER A 87 14.93 -0.31 -22.22
C SER A 87 14.62 0.17 -23.65
N GLU A 88 13.39 0.62 -23.89
CA GLU A 88 12.94 1.17 -25.18
C GLU A 88 13.76 2.41 -25.59
N THR A 89 14.04 3.31 -24.65
CA THR A 89 14.88 4.50 -24.89
C THR A 89 16.30 4.13 -25.33
N LYS A 90 16.87 3.08 -24.73
CA LYS A 90 18.20 2.60 -25.07
C LYS A 90 18.23 1.94 -26.45
N ILE A 91 17.21 1.13 -26.78
CA ILE A 91 17.05 0.53 -28.12
C ILE A 91 16.95 1.64 -29.18
N ALA A 92 16.05 2.61 -29.01
CA ALA A 92 15.87 3.71 -29.96
C ALA A 92 17.15 4.56 -30.14
N SER A 93 17.97 4.69 -29.09
CA SER A 93 19.26 5.38 -29.16
C SER A 93 20.31 4.57 -29.93
N ILE A 94 20.30 3.25 -29.82
CA ILE A 94 21.15 2.34 -30.61
C ILE A 94 20.74 2.37 -32.08
N ASP A 95 19.44 2.26 -32.38
CA ASP A 95 18.91 2.28 -33.74
C ASP A 95 19.24 3.61 -34.46
N LYS A 96 19.16 4.75 -33.76
CA LYS A 96 19.59 6.05 -34.31
C LYS A 96 21.11 6.17 -34.51
N ASN A 97 21.90 5.36 -33.81
CA ASN A 97 23.36 5.34 -33.94
C ASN A 97 23.85 4.43 -35.08
N ALA A 98 22.94 3.80 -35.84
CA ALA A 98 23.25 3.00 -37.03
C ALA A 98 23.69 3.83 -38.26
N LYS A 99 24.11 5.09 -38.10
CA LYS A 99 24.78 5.89 -39.14
C LYS A 99 26.25 5.51 -39.35
N LEU A 100 26.55 4.21 -39.42
CA LEU A 100 27.90 3.73 -39.75
C LEU A 100 27.93 2.68 -40.88
N SER A 101 26.85 2.51 -41.65
CA SER A 101 26.93 1.75 -42.90
C SER A 101 26.07 2.41 -43.97
N ASP A 102 26.57 3.48 -44.56
CA ASP A 102 26.18 3.95 -45.90
C ASP A 102 27.39 4.59 -46.62
N ASP A 103 28.63 4.22 -46.25
CA ASP A 103 29.88 4.77 -46.82
C ASP A 103 30.91 3.67 -47.23
N GLU A 104 30.47 2.50 -47.70
CA GLU A 104 31.33 1.55 -48.45
C GLU A 104 30.84 1.39 -49.90
#